data_AF-A0A9P7Y842-F1
#
_entry.id   AF-A0A9P7Y842-F1
#
_cell.length_a   1.000
_cell.length_b   1.000
_cell.length_c   1.000
_cell.angle_alpha   90.00
_cell.angle_beta   90.00
_cell.angle_gamma   90.00
#
_symmetry.space_group_name_H-M   'P 1'
#
loop_
_entity.id
_entity.type
_entity.pdbx_description
1 polymer ?
#
loop_
_entity_poly.entity_id
_entity_poly.type
_entity_poly.pdbx_seq_one_letter_code
_entity_poly.pdbx_strand_id
1 'polypeptide(L)'
;MFLKALFFAGLAIAKVQFMGMNIAGFEFGCLIDGTCPTSSAQPPLADGPGQMQHFATDNQMNIFRLPVSWQFLLNNKLGGTLDDSNTARYDQLMQACLATGAYCAIDIHNFARWNGKIIGQAGGPTDEQFSDLWTQLATKYKSNDKVIFGLMNEPHDIDISAWATSCQAAVTAIRNTGASSQMILLPGNDFTSAGKFVENGSGAALIGIKNPDGSIDGLIFDIHKYLDVDNSGNLDECTTDNIEAFTSVAQFLRENGRQGLVSETGAGSTDSCFTAFCAQNSFINQNSDVYLGIVAWAAGSFSNSYTLSLTPSKKNGKFVNNKLADQCVVSVWENAATAVVTSAIASVTSSIVASTTAAGISSATTTTGSANTKPESSSSRSLATINPGDSASKTGLIQDPSVTSAVPSSSFVAVASTSSLVASTSLTNMLGSNVTASGAATGNPTAPASPSVQISSGAATQAASSFVLGACGFVFACLL
;
A
#
# COMPACT_ATOMS: atom_id res chain seq x y z
N MET A 1 -51.47 21.16 6.94
CA MET A 1 -50.08 21.67 7.06
C MET A 1 -49.16 20.72 6.32
N PHE A 2 -48.27 21.22 5.46
CA PHE A 2 -47.18 20.41 4.93
C PHE A 2 -46.03 20.41 5.94
N LEU A 3 -45.62 19.23 6.41
CA LEU A 3 -44.44 19.09 7.26
C LEU A 3 -43.20 19.17 6.35
N LYS A 4 -42.49 20.31 6.38
CA LYS A 4 -41.19 20.42 5.70
C LYS A 4 -40.19 19.49 6.39
N ALA A 5 -39.68 18.50 5.67
CA ALA A 5 -38.53 17.74 6.15
C ALA A 5 -37.33 18.68 6.29
N LEU A 6 -36.75 18.76 7.48
CA LEU A 6 -35.43 19.36 7.67
C LEU A 6 -34.40 18.37 7.14
N PHE A 7 -33.84 18.66 5.97
CA PHE A 7 -32.58 18.06 5.56
C PHE A 7 -31.49 18.64 6.46
N PHE A 8 -31.00 17.83 7.40
CA PHE A 8 -29.76 18.13 8.11
C PHE A 8 -28.60 17.97 7.11
N ALA A 9 -28.06 19.09 6.64
CA ALA A 9 -26.76 19.11 5.99
C ALA A 9 -25.71 18.77 7.05
N GLY A 10 -25.24 17.52 7.06
CA GLY A 10 -24.13 17.12 7.91
C GLY A 10 -22.86 17.84 7.48
N LEU A 11 -22.08 18.36 8.44
CA LEU A 11 -20.74 18.85 8.14
C LEU A 11 -19.82 17.65 7.87
N ALA A 12 -19.73 17.25 6.61
CA ALA A 12 -18.64 16.40 6.14
C ALA A 12 -17.32 17.17 6.31
N ILE A 13 -16.29 16.52 6.85
CA ILE A 13 -14.99 17.15 7.07
C ILE A 13 -14.17 17.00 5.79
N ALA A 14 -13.89 18.09 5.08
CA ALA A 14 -13.06 18.11 3.86
C ALA A 14 -11.55 18.03 4.20
N LYS A 15 -11.19 16.98 4.95
CA LYS A 15 -9.88 16.62 5.44
C LYS A 15 -9.84 15.09 5.55
N VAL A 16 -8.82 14.43 5.01
CA VAL A 16 -8.77 12.96 5.05
C VAL A 16 -8.61 12.44 6.47
N GLN A 17 -9.17 11.25 6.75
CA GLN A 17 -9.12 10.63 8.08
C GLN A 17 -7.67 10.36 8.53
N PHE A 18 -6.78 10.00 7.61
CA PHE A 18 -5.40 9.63 7.93
C PHE A 18 -4.34 10.52 7.27
N MET A 19 -3.34 10.89 8.05
CA MET A 19 -2.07 11.43 7.58
C MET A 19 -0.93 10.61 8.20
N GLY A 20 0.05 10.25 7.38
CA GLY A 20 1.12 9.37 7.83
C GLY A 20 2.39 9.38 7.00
N MET A 21 3.27 8.47 7.36
CA MET A 21 4.60 8.30 6.78
C MET A 21 4.95 6.82 6.58
N ASN A 22 5.65 6.52 5.50
CA ASN A 22 6.32 5.24 5.31
C ASN A 22 7.61 5.18 6.15
N ILE A 23 7.74 4.17 6.99
CA ILE A 23 8.89 3.97 7.88
C ILE A 23 9.73 2.80 7.34
N ALA A 24 10.43 3.11 6.24
CA ALA A 24 11.13 2.15 5.39
C ALA A 24 12.38 1.54 6.04
N GLY A 25 12.79 0.35 5.57
CA GLY A 25 14.08 -0.28 5.88
C GLY A 25 14.09 -1.81 5.90
N PHE A 26 12.98 -2.50 6.19
CA PHE A 26 12.92 -3.98 6.21
C PHE A 26 12.85 -4.61 4.80
N GLU A 27 12.55 -3.79 3.80
CA GLU A 27 12.49 -4.06 2.37
C GLU A 27 13.75 -3.62 1.61
N PHE A 28 14.68 -2.90 2.25
CA PHE A 28 15.88 -2.37 1.58
C PHE A 28 16.65 -3.45 0.81
N GLY A 29 16.83 -3.22 -0.48
CA GLY A 29 17.44 -4.15 -1.43
C GLY A 29 16.46 -5.02 -2.22
N CYS A 30 15.14 -4.94 -1.97
CA CYS A 30 14.14 -5.43 -2.91
C CYS A 30 14.30 -4.79 -4.29
N LEU A 31 14.07 -5.59 -5.32
CA LEU A 31 13.95 -5.18 -6.72
C LEU A 31 12.49 -5.34 -7.16
N ILE A 32 12.08 -4.60 -8.19
CA ILE A 32 10.71 -4.66 -8.74
C ILE A 32 10.32 -6.03 -9.29
N ASP A 33 11.28 -6.92 -9.58
CA ASP A 33 11.00 -8.32 -9.92
C ASP A 33 10.56 -9.17 -8.70
N GLY A 34 10.46 -8.58 -7.52
CA GLY A 34 10.16 -9.27 -6.27
C GLY A 34 11.32 -10.11 -5.73
N THR A 35 12.57 -9.88 -6.17
CA THR A 35 13.78 -10.43 -5.55
C THR A 35 14.22 -9.53 -4.41
N CYS A 36 14.20 -10.03 -3.17
CA CYS A 36 14.62 -9.28 -1.98
C CYS A 36 15.73 -10.01 -1.19
N PRO A 37 17.01 -9.60 -1.33
CA PRO A 37 18.11 -10.18 -0.58
C PRO A 37 18.03 -9.81 0.90
N THR A 38 17.64 -10.76 1.75
CA THR A 38 17.40 -10.55 3.20
C THR A 38 18.56 -9.94 4.01
N SER A 39 19.80 -10.00 3.49
CA SER A 39 20.98 -9.36 4.07
C SER A 39 21.06 -7.85 3.85
N SER A 40 20.33 -7.32 2.86
CA SER A 40 20.32 -5.89 2.52
C SER A 40 19.40 -5.07 3.43
N ALA A 41 18.40 -5.71 4.03
CA ALA A 41 17.42 -5.06 4.92
C ALA A 41 18.12 -4.32 6.07
N GLN A 42 17.75 -3.05 6.26
CA GLN A 42 18.18 -2.17 7.35
C GLN A 42 16.99 -1.81 8.25
N PRO A 43 16.53 -2.71 9.14
CA PRO A 43 15.41 -2.44 10.06
C PRO A 43 15.55 -1.11 10.82
N PRO A 44 14.57 -0.18 10.73
CA PRO A 44 14.64 1.16 11.33
C PRO A 44 14.49 1.15 12.87
N LEU A 45 14.90 0.09 13.56
CA LEU A 45 14.65 -0.15 14.99
C LEU A 45 15.42 0.81 15.92
N ALA A 46 16.49 1.45 15.44
CA ALA A 46 17.26 2.42 16.23
C ALA A 46 16.53 3.78 16.36
N ASP A 47 16.00 4.30 15.24
CA ASP A 47 15.46 5.65 15.16
C ASP A 47 13.97 5.70 14.79
N GLY A 48 13.46 4.74 14.02
CA GLY A 48 12.07 4.64 13.58
C GLY A 48 11.03 4.73 14.70
N PRO A 49 11.18 4.05 15.85
CA PRO A 49 10.32 4.25 17.02
C PRO A 49 10.24 5.71 17.47
N GLY A 50 11.37 6.42 17.46
CA GLY A 50 11.44 7.84 17.81
C GLY A 50 10.89 8.77 16.71
N GLN A 51 11.08 8.42 15.44
CA GLN A 51 10.49 9.13 14.30
C GLN A 51 8.95 9.02 14.32
N MET A 52 8.40 7.82 14.49
CA MET A 52 6.95 7.59 14.62
C MET A 52 6.39 8.32 15.83
N GLN A 53 7.06 8.26 16.98
CA GLN A 53 6.63 8.98 18.18
C GLN A 53 6.56 10.50 17.94
N HIS A 54 7.59 11.07 17.31
CA HIS A 54 7.64 12.49 16.91
C HIS A 54 6.51 12.84 15.94
N PHE A 55 6.36 12.09 14.85
CA PHE A 55 5.31 12.32 13.85
C PHE A 55 3.90 12.26 14.47
N ALA A 56 3.68 11.37 15.44
CA ALA A 56 2.40 11.23 16.12
C ALA A 56 2.11 12.39 17.10
N THR A 57 3.06 12.80 17.95
CA THR A 57 2.82 13.85 18.97
C THR A 57 2.99 15.26 18.45
N ASP A 58 3.98 15.50 17.60
CA ASP A 58 4.41 16.84 17.21
C ASP A 58 3.83 17.22 15.83
N ASN A 59 3.30 16.25 15.06
CA ASN A 59 2.66 16.47 13.76
C ASN A 59 1.29 15.79 13.57
N GLN A 60 0.70 15.21 14.63
CA GLN A 60 -0.63 14.58 14.60
C GLN A 60 -0.81 13.42 13.59
N MET A 61 0.28 12.81 13.10
CA MET A 61 0.18 11.66 12.20
C MET A 61 -0.43 10.46 12.92
N ASN A 62 -1.36 9.78 12.25
CA ASN A 62 -2.22 8.76 12.84
C ASN A 62 -2.26 7.46 12.02
N ILE A 63 -1.40 7.32 11.02
CA ILE A 63 -1.07 6.07 10.33
C ILE A 63 0.44 6.01 10.03
N PHE A 64 1.03 4.82 10.09
CA PHE A 64 2.35 4.54 9.55
C PHE A 64 2.29 3.27 8.70
N ARG A 65 2.94 3.29 7.53
CA ARG A 65 3.12 2.10 6.66
C ARG A 65 4.53 1.57 6.87
N LEU A 66 4.64 0.27 7.09
CA LEU A 66 5.84 -0.41 7.58
C LEU A 66 6.23 -1.50 6.58
N PRO A 67 6.86 -1.15 5.44
CA PRO A 67 7.22 -2.11 4.41
C PRO A 67 8.14 -3.21 4.93
N VAL A 68 7.97 -4.44 4.44
CA VAL A 68 8.84 -5.58 4.74
C VAL A 68 8.81 -6.58 3.58
N SER A 69 9.96 -7.18 3.26
CA SER A 69 10.00 -8.23 2.24
C SER A 69 9.45 -9.57 2.75
N TRP A 70 8.72 -10.27 1.89
CA TRP A 70 8.24 -11.63 2.11
C TRP A 70 9.42 -12.59 2.38
N GLN A 71 10.53 -12.41 1.65
CA GLN A 71 11.78 -13.15 1.88
C GLN A 71 12.32 -12.94 3.31
N PHE A 72 12.23 -11.74 3.88
CA PHE A 72 12.66 -11.48 5.26
C PHE A 72 11.76 -12.20 6.25
N LEU A 73 10.43 -12.07 6.13
CA LEU A 73 9.45 -12.70 7.03
C LEU A 73 9.57 -14.24 7.07
N LEU A 74 9.75 -14.89 5.91
CA LEU A 74 9.90 -16.36 5.85
C LEU A 74 11.37 -16.83 5.86
N ASN A 75 12.34 -15.93 5.99
CA ASN A 75 13.77 -16.23 5.86
C ASN A 75 14.07 -17.09 4.61
N ASN A 76 13.57 -16.63 3.46
CA ASN A 76 13.64 -17.26 2.13
C ASN A 76 12.90 -18.61 1.97
N LYS A 77 12.10 -19.06 2.94
CA LYS A 77 11.34 -20.33 2.90
C LYS A 77 9.92 -20.13 2.35
N LEU A 78 9.76 -19.99 1.03
CA LEU A 78 8.44 -19.81 0.40
C LEU A 78 7.46 -20.94 0.81
N GLY A 79 6.28 -20.57 1.31
CA GLY A 79 5.29 -21.54 1.83
C GLY A 79 5.68 -22.23 3.15
N GLY A 80 6.69 -21.70 3.86
CA GLY A 80 7.05 -22.09 5.21
C GLY A 80 6.44 -21.17 6.27
N THR A 81 6.72 -21.47 7.54
CA THR A 81 6.31 -20.59 8.65
C THR A 81 7.12 -19.29 8.67
N LEU A 82 6.52 -18.24 9.24
CA LEU A 82 7.21 -17.05 9.71
C LEU A 82 8.46 -17.44 10.50
N ASP A 83 9.59 -16.79 10.22
CA ASP A 83 10.84 -17.01 10.93
C ASP A 83 10.83 -16.22 12.25
N ASP A 84 10.95 -16.91 13.38
CA ASP A 84 10.82 -16.29 14.71
C ASP A 84 11.76 -15.09 14.91
N SER A 85 12.99 -15.16 14.39
CA SER A 85 14.00 -14.12 14.63
C SER A 85 13.76 -12.88 13.78
N ASN A 86 13.41 -13.06 12.51
CA ASN A 86 13.05 -11.95 11.63
C ASN A 86 11.70 -11.35 12.01
N THR A 87 10.71 -12.18 12.32
CA THR A 87 9.37 -11.74 12.73
C THR A 87 9.40 -11.01 14.07
N ALA A 88 10.20 -11.44 15.05
CA ALA A 88 10.38 -10.70 16.30
C ALA A 88 11.03 -9.32 16.10
N ARG A 89 11.93 -9.16 15.11
CA ARG A 89 12.49 -7.85 14.74
C ARG A 89 11.43 -6.96 14.09
N TYR A 90 10.62 -7.48 13.17
CA TYR A 90 9.53 -6.71 12.56
C TYR A 90 8.44 -6.33 13.58
N ASP A 91 8.10 -7.24 14.49
CA ASP A 91 7.16 -7.01 15.58
C ASP A 91 7.63 -5.88 16.52
N GLN A 92 8.94 -5.70 16.76
CA GLN A 92 9.43 -4.55 17.53
C GLN A 92 9.07 -3.20 16.87
N LEU A 93 9.06 -3.10 15.53
CA LEU A 93 8.60 -1.90 14.84
C LEU A 93 7.08 -1.77 14.87
N MET A 94 6.34 -2.88 14.68
CA MET A 94 4.87 -2.91 14.81
C MET A 94 4.41 -2.45 16.20
N GLN A 95 4.98 -2.99 17.28
CA GLN A 95 4.61 -2.59 18.65
C GLN A 95 5.03 -1.14 18.95
N ALA A 96 6.17 -0.67 18.43
CA ALA A 96 6.57 0.74 18.54
C ALA A 96 5.60 1.68 17.80
N CYS A 97 5.11 1.29 16.64
CA CYS A 97 4.07 2.01 15.90
C CYS A 97 2.76 2.03 16.71
N LEU A 98 2.27 0.86 17.15
CA LEU A 98 1.01 0.72 17.88
C LEU A 98 1.01 1.46 19.22
N ALA A 99 2.17 1.58 19.87
CA ALA A 99 2.35 2.36 21.10
C ALA A 99 2.11 3.87 20.93
N THR A 100 2.16 4.41 19.71
CA THR A 100 1.78 5.80 19.43
C THR A 100 0.27 6.03 19.40
N GLY A 101 -0.54 4.97 19.29
CA GLY A 101 -1.99 5.03 19.05
C GLY A 101 -2.40 5.19 17.58
N ALA A 102 -1.42 5.34 16.67
CA ALA A 102 -1.64 5.34 15.22
C ALA A 102 -2.09 3.98 14.67
N TYR A 103 -2.61 3.98 13.45
CA TYR A 103 -2.75 2.77 12.64
C TYR A 103 -1.40 2.32 12.08
N CYS A 104 -1.20 1.02 11.94
CA CYS A 104 0.06 0.41 11.53
C CYS A 104 -0.19 -0.56 10.38
N ALA A 105 0.14 -0.13 9.16
CA ALA A 105 -0.02 -0.92 7.96
C ALA A 105 1.20 -1.82 7.71
N ILE A 106 0.95 -3.12 7.71
CA ILE A 106 1.89 -4.13 7.21
C ILE A 106 1.84 -4.06 5.69
N ASP A 107 2.97 -3.77 5.05
CA ASP A 107 3.13 -3.83 3.60
C ASP A 107 4.10 -4.96 3.24
N ILE A 108 3.68 -5.84 2.33
CA ILE A 108 4.50 -6.92 1.78
C ILE A 108 5.14 -6.42 0.48
N HIS A 109 6.38 -5.96 0.60
CA HIS A 109 7.02 -5.08 -0.38
C HIS A 109 7.64 -5.84 -1.57
N ASN A 110 6.79 -6.52 -2.35
CA ASN A 110 7.20 -7.63 -3.21
C ASN A 110 6.66 -7.58 -4.66
N PHE A 111 5.98 -6.53 -5.10
CA PHE A 111 5.64 -6.30 -6.52
C PHE A 111 4.81 -7.43 -7.16
N ALA A 112 3.92 -8.03 -6.36
CA ALA A 112 3.15 -9.26 -6.64
C ALA A 112 4.02 -10.48 -7.03
N ARG A 113 5.28 -10.51 -6.60
CA ARG A 113 6.29 -11.48 -7.05
C ARG A 113 7.14 -12.06 -5.91
N TRP A 114 7.70 -13.23 -6.19
CA TRP A 114 8.82 -13.81 -5.45
C TRP A 114 9.90 -14.22 -6.46
N ASN A 115 11.09 -13.60 -6.36
CA ASN A 115 12.26 -13.91 -7.19
C ASN A 115 11.96 -13.99 -8.71
N GLY A 116 11.36 -12.94 -9.27
CA GLY A 116 11.02 -12.85 -10.69
C GLY A 116 9.76 -13.59 -11.12
N LYS A 117 8.96 -14.13 -10.20
CA LYS A 117 7.77 -14.95 -10.50
C LYS A 117 6.50 -14.45 -9.81
N ILE A 118 5.43 -14.28 -10.59
CA ILE A 118 4.18 -13.62 -10.18
C ILE A 118 3.27 -14.58 -9.41
N ILE A 119 2.66 -14.11 -8.32
CA ILE A 119 1.72 -14.86 -7.48
C ILE A 119 0.45 -15.22 -8.28
N GLY A 120 -0.07 -16.44 -8.07
CA GLY A 120 -1.27 -16.95 -8.75
C GLY A 120 -1.10 -17.21 -10.24
N GLN A 121 0.11 -17.01 -10.79
CA GLN A 121 0.39 -16.99 -12.23
C GLN A 121 1.55 -17.91 -12.61
N ALA A 122 1.76 -18.10 -13.91
CA ALA A 122 2.53 -19.22 -14.46
C ALA A 122 3.98 -19.34 -13.92
N GLY A 123 4.19 -20.28 -13.00
CA GLY A 123 5.49 -20.61 -12.43
C GLY A 123 5.93 -19.74 -11.25
N GLY A 124 5.02 -19.00 -10.60
CA GLY A 124 5.27 -18.32 -9.33
C GLY A 124 4.57 -18.97 -8.12
N PRO A 125 4.53 -18.26 -6.98
CA PRO A 125 3.85 -18.73 -5.78
C PRO A 125 2.36 -18.98 -6.03
N THR A 126 1.80 -20.00 -5.39
CA THR A 126 0.35 -20.27 -5.48
C THR A 126 -0.45 -19.34 -4.58
N ASP A 127 -1.75 -19.20 -4.84
CA ASP A 127 -2.65 -18.40 -4.01
C ASP A 127 -2.71 -18.93 -2.57
N GLU A 128 -2.52 -20.24 -2.35
CA GLU A 128 -2.41 -20.83 -1.01
C GLU A 128 -1.13 -20.39 -0.29
N GLN A 129 0.02 -20.30 -0.99
CA GLN A 129 1.27 -19.85 -0.38
C GLN A 129 1.23 -18.37 0.02
N PHE A 130 0.53 -17.55 -0.77
CA PHE A 130 0.27 -16.14 -0.43
C PHE A 130 -0.77 -16.00 0.69
N SER A 131 -1.83 -16.80 0.65
CA SER A 131 -2.86 -16.84 1.69
C SER A 131 -2.35 -17.37 3.04
N ASP A 132 -1.37 -18.27 3.03
CA ASP A 132 -0.74 -18.80 4.26
C ASP A 132 0.10 -17.73 4.98
N LEU A 133 0.92 -16.96 4.25
CA LEU A 133 1.61 -15.76 4.80
C LEU A 133 0.61 -14.86 5.52
N TRP A 134 -0.50 -14.54 4.85
CA TRP A 134 -1.54 -13.69 5.40
C TRP A 134 -2.31 -14.33 6.55
N THR A 135 -2.50 -15.65 6.54
CA THR A 135 -3.09 -16.41 7.67
C THR A 135 -2.20 -16.32 8.91
N GLN A 136 -0.88 -16.45 8.75
CA GLN A 136 0.07 -16.36 9.85
C GLN A 136 0.15 -14.93 10.43
N LEU A 137 0.27 -13.91 9.55
CA LEU A 137 0.30 -12.49 9.96
C LEU A 137 -1.01 -12.06 10.63
N ALA A 138 -2.16 -12.36 10.03
CA ALA A 138 -3.46 -12.03 10.61
C ALA A 138 -3.68 -12.77 11.95
N THR A 139 -3.26 -14.03 12.06
CA THR A 139 -3.33 -14.77 13.34
C THR A 139 -2.51 -14.10 14.45
N LYS A 140 -1.35 -13.52 14.13
CA LYS A 140 -0.52 -12.76 15.09
C LYS A 140 -1.16 -11.43 15.53
N TYR A 141 -1.84 -10.73 14.62
CA TYR A 141 -2.25 -9.33 14.86
C TYR A 141 -3.77 -9.08 15.02
N LYS A 142 -4.63 -10.08 14.78
CA LYS A 142 -6.11 -9.95 14.76
C LYS A 142 -6.76 -9.31 15.99
N SER A 143 -6.11 -9.34 17.16
CA SER A 143 -6.63 -8.73 18.39
C SER A 143 -6.44 -7.22 18.48
N ASN A 144 -5.79 -6.58 17.50
CA ASN A 144 -5.55 -5.14 17.46
C ASN A 144 -6.20 -4.52 16.22
N ASP A 145 -7.15 -3.60 16.44
CA ASP A 145 -7.96 -2.93 15.40
C ASP A 145 -7.21 -1.80 14.68
N LYS A 146 -6.02 -1.41 15.17
CA LYS A 146 -5.12 -0.45 14.54
C LYS A 146 -4.20 -1.07 13.49
N VAL A 147 -4.13 -2.39 13.39
CA VAL A 147 -3.35 -3.04 12.32
C VAL A 147 -4.11 -2.97 11.00
N ILE A 148 -3.39 -2.68 9.92
CA ILE A 148 -3.88 -2.69 8.54
C ILE A 148 -3.08 -3.71 7.75
N PHE A 149 -3.74 -4.46 6.88
CA PHE A 149 -3.11 -5.48 6.03
C PHE A 149 -3.01 -4.96 4.58
N GLY A 150 -1.88 -4.35 4.22
CA GLY A 150 -1.58 -3.99 2.84
C GLY A 150 -1.13 -5.22 2.07
N LEU A 151 -1.97 -5.75 1.17
CA LEU A 151 -1.79 -7.10 0.64
C LEU A 151 -0.47 -7.31 -0.12
N MET A 152 0.01 -6.27 -0.81
CA MET A 152 1.21 -6.31 -1.65
C MET A 152 1.59 -4.90 -2.13
N ASN A 153 2.87 -4.54 -2.08
CA ASN A 153 3.34 -3.33 -2.75
C ASN A 153 3.29 -3.48 -4.28
N GLU A 154 2.81 -2.43 -4.96
CA GLU A 154 2.99 -2.17 -6.41
C GLU A 154 3.00 -3.39 -7.36
N PRO A 155 1.88 -4.12 -7.50
CA PRO A 155 1.70 -5.07 -8.59
C PRO A 155 1.84 -4.37 -9.96
N HIS A 156 2.65 -4.94 -10.87
CA HIS A 156 2.87 -4.42 -12.22
C HIS A 156 3.10 -5.56 -13.22
N ASP A 157 2.82 -5.37 -14.52
CA ASP A 157 3.01 -6.39 -15.58
C ASP A 157 2.41 -7.78 -15.25
N ILE A 158 1.19 -7.80 -14.70
CA ILE A 158 0.45 -9.01 -14.31
C ILE A 158 -0.88 -9.17 -15.06
N ASP A 159 -1.43 -10.39 -15.09
CA ASP A 159 -2.87 -10.59 -15.31
C ASP A 159 -3.64 -10.06 -14.08
N ILE A 160 -4.42 -9.00 -14.27
CA ILE A 160 -5.19 -8.33 -13.22
C ILE A 160 -6.44 -9.11 -12.78
N SER A 161 -6.96 -10.02 -13.62
CA SER A 161 -8.08 -10.91 -13.25
C SER A 161 -7.60 -12.08 -12.39
N ALA A 162 -6.44 -12.65 -12.73
CA ALA A 162 -5.77 -13.61 -11.87
C ALA A 162 -5.38 -12.96 -10.53
N TRP A 163 -4.77 -11.77 -10.56
CA TRP A 163 -4.40 -11.04 -9.34
C TRP A 163 -5.59 -10.68 -8.43
N ALA A 164 -6.74 -10.30 -8.99
CA ALA A 164 -7.95 -10.09 -8.20
C ALA A 164 -8.43 -11.39 -7.50
N THR A 165 -8.15 -12.56 -8.09
CA THR A 165 -8.41 -13.87 -7.47
C THR A 165 -7.45 -14.12 -6.30
N SER A 166 -6.14 -13.87 -6.47
CA SER A 166 -5.13 -13.94 -5.39
C SER A 166 -5.47 -13.01 -4.22
N CYS A 167 -5.92 -11.79 -4.51
CA CYS A 167 -6.37 -10.84 -3.48
C CYS A 167 -7.65 -11.31 -2.77
N GLN A 168 -8.62 -11.91 -3.47
CA GLN A 168 -9.82 -12.50 -2.85
C GLN A 168 -9.46 -13.70 -1.96
N ALA A 169 -8.48 -14.53 -2.35
CA ALA A 169 -7.98 -15.61 -1.53
C ALA A 169 -7.36 -15.08 -0.22
N ALA A 170 -6.48 -14.08 -0.32
CA ALA A 170 -5.86 -13.44 0.84
C ALA A 170 -6.87 -12.75 1.78
N VAL A 171 -7.84 -11.99 1.26
CA VAL A 171 -8.95 -11.42 2.06
C VAL A 171 -9.70 -12.51 2.81
N THR A 172 -10.06 -13.60 2.13
CA THR A 172 -10.78 -14.73 2.74
C THR A 172 -9.96 -15.35 3.87
N ALA A 173 -8.66 -15.58 3.63
CA ALA A 173 -7.74 -16.13 4.61
C ALA A 173 -7.58 -15.24 5.86
N ILE A 174 -7.36 -13.93 5.68
CA ILE A 174 -7.27 -12.94 6.76
C ILE A 174 -8.53 -12.97 7.63
N ARG A 175 -9.71 -12.82 7.01
CA ARG A 175 -10.99 -12.78 7.74
C ARG A 175 -11.26 -14.10 8.47
N ASN A 176 -10.93 -15.24 7.88
CA ASN A 176 -11.09 -16.57 8.50
C ASN A 176 -10.20 -16.79 9.74
N THR A 177 -9.14 -16.00 9.96
CA THR A 177 -8.40 -16.05 11.24
C THR A 177 -9.18 -15.46 12.42
N GLY A 178 -10.24 -14.68 12.16
CA GLY A 178 -10.91 -13.82 13.12
C GLY A 178 -10.45 -12.35 13.08
N ALA A 179 -9.63 -11.95 12.10
CA ALA A 179 -9.24 -10.55 11.87
C ALA A 179 -10.37 -9.77 11.16
N SER A 180 -11.47 -9.51 11.87
CA SER A 180 -12.72 -9.01 11.28
C SER A 180 -12.86 -7.49 11.22
N SER A 181 -12.10 -6.72 12.01
CA SER A 181 -12.25 -5.25 12.10
C SER A 181 -11.20 -4.45 11.34
N GLN A 182 -10.05 -5.06 11.02
CA GLN A 182 -8.92 -4.42 10.37
C GLN A 182 -9.25 -4.00 8.94
N MET A 183 -8.63 -2.92 8.47
CA MET A 183 -8.62 -2.60 7.03
C MET A 183 -7.69 -3.56 6.28
N ILE A 184 -8.07 -3.90 5.05
CA ILE A 184 -7.26 -4.62 4.08
C ILE A 184 -7.14 -3.73 2.85
N LEU A 185 -5.92 -3.45 2.40
CA LEU A 185 -5.67 -2.63 1.22
C LEU A 185 -5.55 -3.54 -0.01
N LEU A 186 -6.26 -3.18 -1.09
CA LEU A 186 -6.40 -3.94 -2.32
C LEU A 186 -5.63 -3.26 -3.47
N PRO A 187 -4.42 -3.72 -3.79
CA PRO A 187 -3.54 -3.07 -4.76
C PRO A 187 -3.82 -3.51 -6.21
N GLY A 188 -3.84 -2.54 -7.12
CA GLY A 188 -4.00 -2.73 -8.57
C GLY A 188 -2.70 -2.97 -9.34
N ASN A 189 -2.84 -3.21 -10.64
CA ASN A 189 -1.75 -3.28 -11.62
C ASN A 189 -1.17 -1.88 -11.92
N ASP A 190 -0.07 -1.82 -12.68
CA ASP A 190 0.68 -0.61 -13.03
C ASP A 190 1.19 0.15 -11.78
N PHE A 191 1.90 -0.56 -10.89
CA PHE A 191 2.47 -0.01 -9.66
C PHE A 191 1.43 0.72 -8.79
N THR A 192 0.20 0.20 -8.74
CA THR A 192 -0.93 0.85 -8.02
C THR A 192 -1.24 2.29 -8.47
N SER A 193 -0.77 2.70 -9.65
CA SER A 193 -0.78 4.09 -10.13
C SER A 193 -2.19 4.69 -10.21
N ALA A 194 -2.42 5.78 -9.49
CA ALA A 194 -3.67 6.56 -9.59
C ALA A 194 -3.96 7.03 -11.02
N GLY A 195 -2.92 7.19 -11.85
CA GLY A 195 -3.06 7.59 -13.26
C GLY A 195 -3.59 6.47 -14.18
N LYS A 196 -3.54 5.21 -13.75
CA LYS A 196 -3.93 4.05 -14.56
C LYS A 196 -4.92 3.09 -13.90
N PHE A 197 -5.16 3.18 -12.59
CA PHE A 197 -6.04 2.29 -11.81
C PHE A 197 -7.42 2.01 -12.43
N VAL A 198 -8.02 3.01 -13.09
CA VAL A 198 -9.30 2.87 -13.81
C VAL A 198 -9.10 2.35 -15.24
N GLU A 199 -8.15 2.95 -15.98
CA GLU A 199 -7.87 2.65 -17.39
C GLU A 199 -7.36 1.21 -17.61
N ASN A 200 -6.48 0.72 -16.74
CA ASN A 200 -5.86 -0.61 -16.82
C ASN A 200 -6.78 -1.74 -16.30
N GLY A 201 -8.02 -1.42 -15.92
CA GLY A 201 -9.01 -2.37 -15.42
C GLY A 201 -8.86 -2.79 -13.95
N SER A 202 -7.88 -2.27 -13.20
CA SER A 202 -7.66 -2.68 -11.80
C SER A 202 -8.87 -2.40 -10.91
N GLY A 203 -9.44 -1.20 -10.98
CA GLY A 203 -10.67 -0.88 -10.25
C GLY A 203 -11.83 -1.83 -10.61
N ALA A 204 -11.98 -2.16 -11.90
CA ALA A 204 -13.04 -3.04 -12.40
C ALA A 204 -12.85 -4.52 -12.02
N ALA A 205 -11.62 -4.99 -11.81
CA ALA A 205 -11.33 -6.33 -11.32
C ALA A 205 -11.49 -6.40 -9.78
N LEU A 206 -10.89 -5.45 -9.05
CA LEU A 206 -10.84 -5.47 -7.58
C LEU A 206 -12.17 -5.06 -6.92
N ILE A 207 -13.11 -4.43 -7.63
CA ILE A 207 -14.45 -4.13 -7.10
C ILE A 207 -15.25 -5.38 -6.72
N GLY A 208 -14.98 -6.50 -7.39
CA GLY A 208 -15.63 -7.79 -7.14
C GLY A 208 -15.30 -8.39 -5.77
N ILE A 209 -14.16 -8.01 -5.18
CA ILE A 209 -13.65 -8.61 -3.94
C ILE A 209 -14.58 -8.29 -2.76
N LYS A 210 -14.91 -9.31 -1.95
CA LYS A 210 -15.77 -9.25 -0.75
C LYS A 210 -15.12 -9.91 0.46
N ASN A 211 -15.60 -9.56 1.64
CA ASN A 211 -15.42 -10.35 2.85
C ASN A 211 -16.26 -11.66 2.75
N PRO A 212 -16.00 -12.70 3.57
CA PRO A 212 -16.74 -13.97 3.53
C PRO A 212 -18.26 -13.87 3.80
N ASP A 213 -18.74 -12.76 4.36
CA ASP A 213 -20.16 -12.46 4.58
C ASP A 213 -20.83 -11.72 3.40
N GLY A 214 -20.07 -11.41 2.33
CA GLY A 214 -20.51 -10.64 1.17
C GLY A 214 -20.37 -9.12 1.30
N SER A 215 -19.90 -8.60 2.44
CA SER A 215 -19.65 -7.17 2.64
C SER A 215 -18.39 -6.68 1.92
N ILE A 216 -18.18 -5.36 1.92
CA ILE A 216 -16.93 -4.70 1.48
C ILE A 216 -16.23 -3.99 2.66
N ASP A 217 -16.66 -4.28 3.88
CA ASP A 217 -16.31 -3.50 5.07
C ASP A 217 -14.82 -3.65 5.39
N GLY A 218 -14.14 -2.50 5.51
CA GLY A 218 -12.68 -2.43 5.63
C GLY A 218 -11.89 -2.83 4.39
N LEU A 219 -12.52 -3.08 3.23
CA LEU A 219 -11.82 -3.38 1.97
C LEU A 219 -11.58 -2.10 1.18
N ILE A 220 -10.38 -1.55 1.31
CA ILE A 220 -9.97 -0.25 0.77
C ILE A 220 -9.11 -0.48 -0.47
N PHE A 221 -9.22 0.34 -1.51
CA PHE A 221 -8.26 0.26 -2.63
C PHE A 221 -6.93 0.91 -2.25
N ASP A 222 -5.83 0.24 -2.58
CA ASP A 222 -4.49 0.82 -2.42
C ASP A 222 -4.13 1.62 -3.67
N ILE A 223 -3.62 2.83 -3.48
CA ILE A 223 -3.36 3.81 -4.55
C ILE A 223 -2.00 4.46 -4.31
N HIS A 224 -1.16 4.48 -5.35
CA HIS A 224 0.16 5.09 -5.35
C HIS A 224 0.23 6.20 -6.41
N LYS A 225 1.01 7.26 -6.17
CA LYS A 225 1.36 8.23 -7.23
C LYS A 225 2.58 9.09 -6.89
N TYR A 226 3.52 9.18 -7.83
CA TYR A 226 4.66 10.11 -7.80
C TYR A 226 4.46 11.26 -8.79
N LEU A 227 5.24 12.34 -8.63
CA LEU A 227 5.06 13.63 -9.31
C LEU A 227 6.09 13.91 -10.42
N ASP A 228 7.09 13.06 -10.54
CA ASP A 228 8.11 13.08 -11.58
C ASP A 228 7.59 12.56 -12.94
N VAL A 229 8.37 12.82 -13.99
CA VAL A 229 7.92 12.74 -15.40
C VAL A 229 7.51 11.33 -15.85
N ASP A 230 8.02 10.30 -15.18
CA ASP A 230 7.76 8.88 -15.43
C ASP A 230 7.03 8.19 -14.27
N ASN A 231 6.57 8.93 -13.26
CA ASN A 231 5.90 8.42 -12.05
C ASN A 231 6.76 7.43 -11.22
N SER A 232 8.08 7.47 -11.36
CA SER A 232 8.98 6.47 -10.75
C SER A 232 9.42 6.80 -9.31
N GLY A 233 9.22 8.03 -8.84
CA GLY A 233 9.68 8.45 -7.51
C GLY A 233 11.21 8.46 -7.34
N ASN A 234 11.97 8.65 -8.43
CA ASN A 234 13.44 8.65 -8.39
C ASN A 234 14.09 9.97 -8.85
N LEU A 235 13.32 10.93 -9.36
CA LEU A 235 13.82 12.22 -9.83
C LEU A 235 13.56 13.35 -8.83
N ASP A 236 14.44 14.35 -8.79
CA ASP A 236 14.35 15.48 -7.86
C ASP A 236 13.23 16.48 -8.21
N GLU A 237 12.81 16.56 -9.48
CA GLU A 237 11.89 17.59 -9.99
C GLU A 237 10.50 17.06 -10.32
N CYS A 238 9.47 17.80 -9.93
CA CYS A 238 8.07 17.47 -10.14
C CYS A 238 7.52 18.13 -11.41
N THR A 239 6.83 17.35 -12.24
CA THR A 239 6.25 17.81 -13.52
C THR A 239 4.73 17.89 -13.53
N THR A 240 4.06 17.40 -12.49
CA THR A 240 2.60 17.38 -12.37
C THR A 240 2.14 17.43 -10.90
N ASP A 241 0.95 17.99 -10.65
CA ASP A 241 0.25 17.95 -9.35
C ASP A 241 -0.69 16.73 -9.21
N ASN A 242 -0.75 15.89 -10.24
CA ASN A 242 -1.61 14.69 -10.32
C ASN A 242 -3.12 14.92 -10.12
N ILE A 243 -3.62 16.17 -10.14
CA ILE A 243 -5.04 16.48 -9.82
C ILE A 243 -5.99 15.77 -10.79
N GLU A 244 -5.65 15.63 -12.06
CA GLU A 244 -6.45 14.88 -13.05
C GLU A 244 -6.55 13.39 -12.70
N ALA A 245 -5.44 12.74 -12.32
CA ALA A 245 -5.40 11.34 -11.93
C ALA A 245 -6.24 11.08 -10.66
N PHE A 246 -6.07 11.92 -9.63
CA PHE A 246 -6.86 11.82 -8.41
C PHE A 246 -8.33 12.22 -8.62
N THR A 247 -8.66 13.06 -9.61
CA THR A 247 -10.05 13.33 -10.01
C THR A 247 -10.70 12.08 -10.61
N SER A 248 -10.01 11.40 -11.54
CA SER A 248 -10.48 10.17 -12.17
C SER A 248 -10.73 9.04 -11.17
N VAL A 249 -9.76 8.81 -10.26
CA VAL A 249 -9.93 7.82 -9.18
C VAL A 249 -11.03 8.24 -8.21
N ALA A 250 -11.12 9.51 -7.81
CA ALA A 250 -12.18 9.97 -6.90
C ALA A 250 -13.58 9.82 -7.51
N GLN A 251 -13.74 10.04 -8.81
CA GLN A 251 -15.00 9.76 -9.52
C GLN A 251 -15.32 8.26 -9.48
N PHE A 252 -14.38 7.40 -9.86
CA PHE A 252 -14.57 5.94 -9.83
C PHE A 252 -14.95 5.44 -8.43
N LEU A 253 -14.28 5.94 -7.38
CA LEU A 253 -14.59 5.60 -5.98
C LEU A 253 -16.03 5.98 -5.60
N ARG A 254 -16.47 7.21 -5.94
CA ARG A 254 -17.82 7.71 -5.64
C ARG A 254 -18.90 6.92 -6.37
N GLU A 255 -18.74 6.69 -7.66
CA GLU A 255 -19.71 5.96 -8.50
C GLU A 255 -19.93 4.52 -8.02
N ASN A 256 -18.91 3.91 -7.41
CA ASN A 256 -18.93 2.51 -6.98
C ASN A 256 -19.11 2.32 -5.48
N GLY A 257 -19.28 3.39 -4.69
CA GLY A 257 -19.42 3.32 -3.24
C GLY A 257 -18.20 2.72 -2.53
N ARG A 258 -17.00 3.04 -3.02
CA ARG A 258 -15.71 2.55 -2.50
C ARG A 258 -14.86 3.69 -1.96
N GLN A 259 -13.83 3.33 -1.20
CA GLN A 259 -12.83 4.26 -0.68
C GLN A 259 -11.42 3.76 -1.02
N GLY A 260 -10.48 4.70 -1.12
CA GLY A 260 -9.07 4.43 -1.37
C GLY A 260 -8.16 5.06 -0.32
N LEU A 261 -6.98 4.48 -0.13
CA LEU A 261 -5.90 5.06 0.66
C LEU A 261 -4.74 5.38 -0.27
N VAL A 262 -4.21 6.60 -0.24
CA VAL A 262 -2.99 6.94 -0.97
C VAL A 262 -1.80 6.51 -0.11
N SER A 263 -1.38 5.25 -0.23
CA SER A 263 -0.43 4.63 0.72
C SER A 263 1.04 4.86 0.38
N GLU A 264 1.35 5.31 -0.84
CA GLU A 264 2.59 5.98 -1.16
C GLU A 264 2.38 7.19 -2.09
N THR A 265 3.04 8.30 -1.72
CA THR A 265 3.30 9.43 -2.61
C THR A 265 4.47 10.25 -2.05
N GLY A 266 5.36 10.72 -2.92
CA GLY A 266 6.55 11.47 -2.53
C GLY A 266 7.03 12.42 -3.62
N ALA A 267 7.88 13.37 -3.23
CA ALA A 267 8.37 14.44 -4.09
C ALA A 267 9.78 14.87 -3.64
N GLY A 268 10.59 15.39 -4.57
CA GLY A 268 11.88 15.99 -4.26
C GLY A 268 11.74 17.35 -3.56
N SER A 269 12.83 17.87 -2.98
CA SER A 269 12.82 19.13 -2.21
C SER A 269 13.07 20.39 -3.06
N THR A 270 12.49 20.46 -4.27
CA THR A 270 12.64 21.58 -5.22
C THR A 270 11.39 22.47 -5.27
N ASP A 271 11.50 23.68 -5.84
CA ASP A 271 10.38 24.64 -5.89
C ASP A 271 9.21 24.17 -6.77
N SER A 272 9.47 23.31 -7.78
CA SER A 272 8.41 22.66 -8.57
C SER A 272 7.59 21.73 -7.66
N CYS A 273 8.26 20.90 -6.86
CA CYS A 273 7.65 19.97 -5.92
C CYS A 273 6.96 20.67 -4.73
N PHE A 274 7.52 21.76 -4.20
CA PHE A 274 6.83 22.58 -3.19
C PHE A 274 5.49 23.13 -3.69
N THR A 275 5.36 23.38 -4.99
CA THR A 275 4.09 23.81 -5.60
C THR A 275 3.17 22.59 -5.82
N ALA A 276 3.67 21.59 -6.55
CA ALA A 276 2.86 20.47 -7.03
C ALA A 276 2.43 19.48 -5.93
N PHE A 277 3.31 19.14 -4.98
CA PHE A 277 3.00 18.18 -3.91
C PHE A 277 2.01 18.76 -2.89
N CYS A 278 2.15 20.05 -2.58
CA CYS A 278 1.18 20.78 -1.76
C CYS A 278 -0.20 20.84 -2.45
N ALA A 279 -0.25 21.07 -3.77
CA ALA A 279 -1.50 21.06 -4.54
C ALA A 279 -2.18 19.68 -4.57
N GLN A 280 -1.41 18.63 -4.88
CA GLN A 280 -1.86 17.23 -4.86
C GLN A 280 -2.50 16.86 -3.51
N ASN A 281 -1.77 17.08 -2.42
CA ASN A 281 -2.19 16.66 -1.09
C ASN A 281 -3.37 17.50 -0.58
N SER A 282 -3.50 18.75 -1.04
CA SER A 282 -4.67 19.59 -0.78
C SER A 282 -5.91 19.08 -1.53
N PHE A 283 -5.76 18.64 -2.79
CA PHE A 283 -6.86 18.04 -3.55
C PHE A 283 -7.34 16.73 -2.91
N ILE A 284 -6.42 15.86 -2.47
CA ILE A 284 -6.77 14.61 -1.77
C ILE A 284 -7.55 14.91 -0.48
N ASN A 285 -7.13 15.90 0.31
CA ASN A 285 -7.88 16.37 1.50
C ASN A 285 -9.30 16.83 1.17
N GLN A 286 -9.48 17.57 0.06
CA GLN A 286 -10.80 18.04 -0.39
C GLN A 286 -11.75 16.93 -0.89
N ASN A 287 -11.23 15.70 -1.10
CA ASN A 287 -11.97 14.53 -1.59
C ASN A 287 -12.05 13.42 -0.52
N SER A 288 -12.12 13.81 0.75
CA SER A 288 -12.12 12.94 1.95
C SER A 288 -13.35 12.03 2.13
N ASP A 289 -14.40 12.22 1.33
CA ASP A 289 -15.53 11.28 1.27
C ASP A 289 -15.11 9.92 0.68
N VAL A 290 -14.09 9.93 -0.20
CA VAL A 290 -13.57 8.72 -0.85
C VAL A 290 -12.09 8.44 -0.59
N TYR A 291 -11.26 9.44 -0.29
CA TYR A 291 -9.89 9.19 0.19
C TYR A 291 -9.84 9.12 1.71
N LEU A 292 -9.43 7.96 2.23
CA LEU A 292 -9.22 7.78 3.66
C LEU A 292 -7.95 8.48 4.16
N GLY A 293 -6.93 8.68 3.32
CA GLY A 293 -5.67 9.23 3.79
C GLY A 293 -4.57 9.41 2.76
N ILE A 294 -3.48 10.01 3.24
CA ILE A 294 -2.19 10.15 2.57
C ILE A 294 -1.11 9.57 3.48
N VAL A 295 -0.29 8.66 2.97
CA VAL A 295 0.89 8.13 3.66
C VAL A 295 2.10 8.46 2.79
N ALA A 296 2.91 9.41 3.25
CA ALA A 296 3.97 9.97 2.42
C ALA A 296 5.20 9.04 2.36
N TRP A 297 5.96 9.11 1.26
CA TRP A 297 7.20 8.37 1.04
C TRP A 297 8.40 9.34 1.03
N ALA A 298 9.43 9.17 1.88
CA ALA A 298 9.54 8.24 3.01
C ALA A 298 10.49 8.71 4.13
N ALA A 299 10.32 8.08 5.31
CA ALA A 299 11.20 8.17 6.46
C ALA A 299 11.74 6.77 6.85
N GLY A 300 12.10 6.55 8.12
CA GLY A 300 12.67 5.29 8.61
C GLY A 300 14.20 5.26 8.46
N SER A 301 14.72 4.27 7.72
CA SER A 301 16.16 4.05 7.52
C SER A 301 16.77 4.85 6.35
N PHE A 302 15.98 5.65 5.63
CA PHE A 302 16.52 6.55 4.61
C PHE A 302 17.39 7.66 5.24
N SER A 303 18.47 8.04 4.56
CA SER A 303 19.25 9.22 4.96
C SER A 303 18.51 10.50 4.64
N ASN A 304 18.90 11.63 5.24
CA ASN A 304 18.46 12.97 4.81
C ASN A 304 18.99 13.39 3.42
N SER A 305 19.72 12.51 2.70
CA SER A 305 20.27 12.74 1.37
C SER A 305 19.65 11.85 0.28
N TYR A 306 18.60 11.10 0.60
CA TYR A 306 17.75 10.45 -0.39
C TYR A 306 16.81 11.49 -1.02
N THR A 307 16.60 11.42 -2.33
CA THR A 307 15.82 12.39 -3.13
C THR A 307 14.42 12.66 -2.57
N LEU A 308 13.67 11.62 -2.19
CA LEU A 308 12.35 11.75 -1.54
C LEU A 308 12.40 11.65 -0.01
N SER A 309 13.52 12.03 0.63
CA SER A 309 13.64 11.90 2.09
C SER A 309 12.72 12.85 2.82
N LEU A 310 11.80 12.29 3.58
CA LEU A 310 10.97 12.95 4.60
C LEU A 310 11.43 12.59 6.03
N THR A 311 12.54 11.85 6.15
CA THR A 311 13.19 11.49 7.42
C THR A 311 13.50 12.74 8.26
N PRO A 312 13.07 12.81 9.53
CA PRO A 312 13.33 13.98 10.36
C PRO A 312 14.77 13.98 10.90
N SER A 313 15.39 15.14 10.89
CA SER A 313 16.75 15.37 11.41
C SER A 313 16.77 15.44 12.94
N LYS A 314 17.81 14.91 13.61
CA LYS A 314 18.00 15.12 15.06
C LYS A 314 18.74 16.43 15.34
N LYS A 315 18.10 17.35 16.09
CA LYS A 315 18.68 18.62 16.54
C LYS A 315 18.46 18.76 18.05
N ASN A 316 19.55 18.94 18.81
CA ASN A 316 19.53 19.05 20.28
C ASN A 316 18.75 17.92 21.00
N GLY A 317 18.84 16.68 20.48
CA GLY A 317 18.15 15.51 21.03
C GLY A 317 16.67 15.36 20.64
N LYS A 318 16.09 16.33 19.92
CA LYS A 318 14.73 16.24 19.35
C LYS A 318 14.79 15.95 17.85
N PHE A 319 13.73 15.31 17.33
CA PHE A 319 13.50 15.25 15.89
C PHE A 319 12.95 16.59 15.37
N VAL A 320 13.32 16.93 14.15
CA VAL A 320 12.89 18.13 13.43
C VAL A 320 12.79 17.77 11.95
N ASN A 321 11.60 17.93 11.40
CA ASN A 321 11.26 17.67 10.00
C ASN A 321 12.12 18.49 9.03
N ASN A 322 12.02 18.14 7.74
CA ASN A 322 12.43 19.03 6.67
C ASN A 322 11.24 19.86 6.16
N LYS A 323 11.56 20.91 5.39
CA LYS A 323 10.59 21.89 4.88
C LYS A 323 9.47 21.23 4.05
N LEU A 324 9.75 20.16 3.29
CA LEU A 324 8.76 19.51 2.43
C LEU A 324 7.74 18.70 3.23
N ALA A 325 8.19 17.94 4.22
CA ALA A 325 7.32 17.26 5.18
C ALA A 325 6.43 18.26 5.94
N ASP A 326 7.02 19.33 6.48
CA ASP A 326 6.27 20.35 7.21
C ASP A 326 5.24 21.07 6.33
N GLN A 327 5.61 21.48 5.10
CA GLN A 327 4.75 22.33 4.27
C GLN A 327 3.72 21.55 3.45
N CYS A 328 4.10 20.44 2.80
CA CYS A 328 3.21 19.75 1.86
C CYS A 328 2.59 18.45 2.38
N VAL A 329 3.01 17.95 3.55
CA VAL A 329 2.32 16.86 4.24
C VAL A 329 1.57 17.43 5.45
N VAL A 330 2.29 17.89 6.48
CA VAL A 330 1.71 18.30 7.77
C VAL A 330 0.81 19.53 7.61
N SER A 331 1.34 20.66 7.14
CA SER A 331 0.58 21.92 7.06
C SER A 331 -0.63 21.83 6.13
N VAL A 332 -0.57 21.02 5.05
CA VAL A 332 -1.70 20.83 4.13
C VAL A 332 -2.86 20.10 4.82
N TRP A 333 -2.58 19.06 5.59
CA TRP A 333 -3.60 18.32 6.34
C TRP A 333 -4.09 19.12 7.57
N GLU A 334 -3.21 19.85 8.26
CA GLU A 334 -3.60 20.71 9.40
C GLU A 334 -4.50 21.87 8.98
N ASN A 335 -4.19 22.55 7.86
CA ASN A 335 -4.98 23.67 7.34
C ASN A 335 -6.17 23.26 6.44
N ALA A 336 -6.43 21.96 6.26
CA ALA A 336 -7.57 21.46 5.49
C ALA A 336 -8.90 21.92 6.11
N ALA A 337 -9.60 22.81 5.40
CA ALA A 337 -10.74 23.54 5.94
C ALA A 337 -12.02 22.70 6.02
N THR A 338 -12.93 23.05 6.94
CA THR A 338 -14.26 22.43 7.03
C THR A 338 -15.19 22.97 5.93
N ALA A 339 -15.02 22.48 4.70
CA ALA A 339 -15.85 22.87 3.56
C ALA A 339 -17.26 22.27 3.65
N VAL A 340 -18.28 23.07 3.33
CA VAL A 340 -19.69 22.62 3.37
C VAL A 340 -20.02 21.82 2.11
N VAL A 341 -20.04 20.49 2.21
CA VAL A 341 -20.57 19.62 1.16
C VAL A 341 -22.10 19.74 1.14
N THR A 342 -22.63 20.53 0.21
CA THR A 342 -24.06 20.45 -0.14
C THR A 342 -24.32 19.15 -0.88
N SER A 343 -24.80 18.11 -0.17
CA SER A 343 -25.12 16.81 -0.75
C SER A 343 -26.17 16.93 -1.86
N ALA A 344 -25.71 16.96 -3.11
CA ALA A 344 -26.54 17.03 -4.31
C ALA A 344 -27.20 15.68 -4.64
N ILE A 345 -27.91 15.10 -3.66
CA ILE A 345 -28.81 13.96 -3.88
C ILE A 345 -30.02 14.48 -4.66
N ALA A 346 -29.86 14.56 -5.98
CA ALA A 346 -30.95 14.81 -6.91
C ALA A 346 -31.92 13.62 -6.80
N SER A 347 -33.05 13.85 -6.13
CA SER A 347 -34.10 12.84 -5.94
C SER A 347 -34.69 12.42 -7.28
N VAL A 348 -34.19 11.33 -7.88
CA VAL A 348 -34.75 10.70 -9.08
C VAL A 348 -36.06 9.99 -8.72
N THR A 349 -37.13 10.76 -8.51
CA THR A 349 -38.49 10.24 -8.43
C THR A 349 -38.93 9.80 -9.82
N SER A 350 -38.80 8.51 -10.12
CA SER A 350 -39.32 7.91 -11.35
C SER A 350 -40.84 8.05 -11.42
N SER A 351 -41.31 9.04 -12.17
CA SER A 351 -42.73 9.27 -12.43
C SER A 351 -43.26 8.23 -13.45
N ILE A 352 -43.64 7.05 -12.96
CA ILE A 352 -44.36 6.05 -13.76
C ILE A 352 -45.77 6.59 -14.05
N VAL A 353 -45.97 7.20 -15.22
CA VAL A 353 -47.28 7.67 -15.67
C VAL A 353 -48.05 6.48 -16.27
N ALA A 354 -48.90 5.86 -15.47
CA ALA A 354 -49.86 4.87 -15.95
C ALA A 354 -50.98 5.57 -16.76
N SER A 355 -50.92 5.46 -18.09
CA SER A 355 -51.94 6.01 -18.98
C SER A 355 -53.07 5.01 -19.22
N THR A 356 -54.14 5.07 -18.42
CA THR A 356 -55.38 4.32 -18.65
C THR A 356 -56.46 5.21 -19.28
N THR A 357 -56.78 4.96 -20.55
CA THR A 357 -57.99 5.49 -21.21
C THR A 357 -58.69 4.37 -21.98
N ALA A 358 -60.00 4.23 -21.81
CA ALA A 358 -60.78 3.13 -22.38
C ALA A 358 -62.18 3.58 -22.83
N ALA A 359 -62.33 3.82 -24.14
CA ALA A 359 -63.58 3.91 -24.91
C ALA A 359 -63.22 4.07 -26.41
N GLY A 360 -63.95 3.55 -27.41
CA GLY A 360 -65.05 2.59 -27.36
C GLY A 360 -65.80 2.45 -28.71
N ILE A 361 -66.25 1.23 -29.03
CA ILE A 361 -67.44 0.91 -29.86
C ILE A 361 -67.43 1.26 -31.39
N SER A 362 -67.10 0.23 -32.19
CA SER A 362 -67.86 -0.32 -33.35
C SER A 362 -67.88 0.28 -34.78
N SER A 363 -67.85 -0.70 -35.72
CA SER A 363 -68.56 -0.78 -37.03
C SER A 363 -68.04 -0.09 -38.30
N ALA A 364 -67.35 -0.85 -39.17
CA ALA A 364 -67.81 -1.28 -40.52
C ALA A 364 -66.64 -1.90 -41.35
N THR A 365 -66.78 -2.66 -42.46
CA THR A 365 -67.74 -3.71 -42.93
C THR A 365 -67.21 -4.27 -44.28
N THR A 366 -66.79 -5.56 -44.35
CA THR A 366 -66.44 -6.34 -45.59
C THR A 366 -65.32 -5.77 -46.52
N THR A 367 -64.67 -6.44 -47.48
CA THR A 367 -64.45 -7.83 -48.02
C THR A 367 -63.13 -7.80 -48.84
N THR A 368 -62.45 -8.83 -49.37
CA THR A 368 -62.65 -10.30 -49.61
C THR A 368 -61.25 -10.96 -49.77
N GLY A 369 -61.14 -12.31 -49.74
CA GLY A 369 -59.99 -13.00 -50.35
C GLY A 369 -59.62 -14.38 -49.76
N SER A 370 -59.72 -15.45 -50.57
CA SER A 370 -59.47 -16.84 -50.17
C SER A 370 -57.98 -17.24 -50.08
N ALA A 371 -57.70 -18.21 -49.18
CA ALA A 371 -56.99 -19.51 -49.33
C ALA A 371 -55.95 -19.72 -50.47
N ASN A 372 -54.93 -20.59 -50.36
CA ASN A 372 -54.76 -21.83 -49.55
C ASN A 372 -53.22 -22.09 -49.29
N THR A 373 -52.58 -23.22 -48.90
CA THR A 373 -52.95 -24.66 -48.82
C THR A 373 -52.36 -25.38 -47.56
N LYS A 374 -51.31 -26.24 -47.68
CA LYS A 374 -50.71 -27.07 -46.60
C LYS A 374 -49.23 -27.44 -46.90
N PRO A 375 -48.44 -27.95 -45.92
CA PRO A 375 -47.00 -28.26 -46.03
C PRO A 375 -46.63 -29.76 -45.91
N GLU A 376 -45.32 -30.10 -46.04
CA GLU A 376 -44.66 -31.35 -45.61
C GLU A 376 -43.12 -31.11 -45.43
N SER A 377 -42.48 -31.50 -44.31
CA SER A 377 -41.66 -32.74 -44.05
C SER A 377 -40.13 -32.53 -44.27
N SER A 378 -39.15 -33.25 -43.67
CA SER A 378 -39.05 -34.05 -42.42
C SER A 378 -37.58 -34.36 -42.00
N SER A 379 -37.39 -34.91 -40.78
CA SER A 379 -36.29 -35.70 -40.15
C SER A 379 -35.11 -36.31 -40.98
N SER A 380 -33.94 -36.76 -40.44
CA SER A 380 -33.21 -36.62 -39.14
C SER A 380 -31.94 -37.55 -39.06
N ARG A 381 -30.91 -37.23 -38.21
CA ARG A 381 -29.93 -38.17 -37.56
C ARG A 381 -28.94 -38.98 -38.47
N SER A 382 -27.80 -39.57 -38.05
CA SER A 382 -26.93 -39.49 -36.84
C SER A 382 -25.60 -40.29 -37.00
N LEU A 383 -24.52 -39.88 -36.30
CA LEU A 383 -23.28 -40.60 -35.83
C LEU A 383 -22.38 -41.46 -36.76
N ALA A 384 -21.05 -41.26 -36.62
CA ALA A 384 -20.00 -42.31 -36.56
C ALA A 384 -18.67 -41.74 -35.98
N THR A 385 -17.75 -42.57 -35.44
CA THR A 385 -16.45 -42.15 -34.85
C THR A 385 -15.41 -43.27 -34.86
N ILE A 386 -14.20 -43.04 -35.40
CA ILE A 386 -12.99 -43.91 -35.26
C ILE A 386 -11.71 -43.04 -35.26
N ASN A 387 -10.69 -43.47 -34.50
CA ASN A 387 -9.26 -43.09 -34.47
C ASN A 387 -8.43 -44.42 -34.46
N PRO A 388 -7.08 -44.49 -34.57
CA PRO A 388 -6.02 -43.45 -34.59
C PRO A 388 -4.96 -43.62 -35.72
N GLY A 389 -3.77 -42.99 -35.62
CA GLY A 389 -2.57 -43.37 -36.43
C GLY A 389 -1.35 -42.41 -36.34
N ASP A 390 -0.18 -42.92 -35.96
CA ASP A 390 1.08 -42.19 -35.65
C ASP A 390 1.96 -41.71 -36.85
N SER A 391 3.02 -40.97 -36.49
CA SER A 391 4.37 -40.92 -37.13
C SER A 391 4.78 -39.81 -38.13
N ALA A 392 5.29 -38.71 -37.57
CA ALA A 392 6.70 -38.25 -37.64
C ALA A 392 7.47 -38.01 -38.98
N SER A 393 8.42 -37.06 -38.90
CA SER A 393 9.57 -36.80 -39.82
C SER A 393 9.27 -36.19 -41.20
N LYS A 394 10.17 -35.43 -41.87
CA LYS A 394 11.29 -34.51 -41.51
C LYS A 394 11.83 -33.87 -42.82
N THR A 395 12.68 -32.84 -42.75
CA THR A 395 13.41 -32.18 -43.88
C THR A 395 12.54 -31.35 -44.88
N GLY A 396 13.05 -30.31 -45.55
CA GLY A 396 14.26 -29.53 -45.26
C GLY A 396 14.94 -28.80 -46.46
N LEU A 397 14.75 -27.48 -46.58
CA LEU A 397 15.50 -26.53 -47.44
C LEU A 397 15.32 -26.76 -48.98
N ILE A 398 15.60 -25.86 -49.94
CA ILE A 398 16.51 -24.68 -50.08
C ILE A 398 15.86 -23.57 -50.98
N GLN A 399 16.37 -22.33 -50.84
CA GLN A 399 16.38 -21.18 -51.80
C GLN A 399 15.29 -20.08 -51.80
N ASP A 400 15.82 -18.86 -51.93
CA ASP A 400 15.23 -17.52 -52.05
C ASP A 400 15.59 -16.97 -53.46
N PRO A 401 14.88 -15.97 -54.02
CA PRO A 401 15.44 -14.62 -53.97
C PRO A 401 14.43 -13.45 -53.83
N SER A 402 14.56 -12.70 -52.72
CA SER A 402 14.48 -11.23 -52.59
C SER A 402 13.21 -10.45 -53.03
N VAL A 403 12.65 -9.64 -52.12
CA VAL A 403 12.49 -8.15 -52.21
C VAL A 403 12.47 -7.56 -50.79
N THR A 404 12.92 -6.30 -50.61
CA THR A 404 13.00 -5.53 -49.35
C THR A 404 11.61 -5.11 -48.80
N SER A 405 11.38 -4.81 -47.52
CA SER A 405 12.05 -3.84 -46.62
C SER A 405 11.49 -4.03 -45.18
N ALA A 406 12.28 -4.11 -44.11
CA ALA A 406 13.07 -3.08 -43.40
C ALA A 406 12.31 -2.32 -42.26
N VAL A 407 12.39 -2.85 -41.03
CA VAL A 407 12.23 -2.12 -39.75
C VAL A 407 13.30 -2.65 -38.77
N PRO A 408 14.08 -1.81 -38.07
CA PRO A 408 15.17 -2.27 -37.21
C PRO A 408 14.73 -2.55 -35.77
N SER A 409 15.35 -3.54 -35.14
CA SER A 409 15.24 -3.80 -33.69
C SER A 409 16.29 -2.99 -32.92
N SER A 410 15.90 -2.28 -31.86
CA SER A 410 16.83 -1.68 -30.89
C SER A 410 17.12 -2.65 -29.75
N SER A 411 18.41 -2.87 -29.47
CA SER A 411 18.86 -3.80 -28.42
C SER A 411 18.84 -3.12 -27.05
N PHE A 412 18.36 -3.81 -26.02
CA PHE A 412 18.55 -3.38 -24.63
C PHE A 412 20.03 -3.50 -24.24
N VAL A 413 20.62 -2.41 -23.78
CA VAL A 413 21.96 -2.39 -23.18
C VAL A 413 21.80 -2.32 -21.65
N ALA A 414 22.15 -3.39 -20.96
CA ALA A 414 22.17 -3.40 -19.50
C ALA A 414 23.38 -2.58 -18.99
N VAL A 415 23.12 -1.46 -18.31
CA VAL A 415 24.16 -0.65 -17.67
C VAL A 415 24.41 -1.17 -16.25
N ALA A 416 25.49 -1.90 -16.06
CA ALA A 416 25.94 -2.33 -14.73
C ALA A 416 26.75 -1.19 -14.06
N SER A 417 26.14 -0.54 -13.06
CA SER A 417 26.78 0.51 -12.28
C SER A 417 27.95 -0.02 -11.44
N THR A 418 29.18 0.34 -11.81
CA THR A 418 30.40 -0.06 -11.07
C THR A 418 30.76 0.99 -10.02
N SER A 419 30.59 0.64 -8.74
CA SER A 419 30.94 1.51 -7.61
C SER A 419 32.45 1.77 -7.57
N SER A 420 32.86 2.99 -7.94
CA SER A 420 34.27 3.40 -7.93
C SER A 420 34.68 3.90 -6.53
N LEU A 421 35.64 3.22 -5.89
CA LEU A 421 36.22 3.70 -4.64
C LEU A 421 37.10 4.94 -4.90
N VAL A 422 36.78 6.05 -4.25
CA VAL A 422 37.67 7.23 -4.20
C VAL A 422 38.53 7.15 -2.94
N ALA A 423 39.76 6.65 -3.08
CA ALA A 423 40.77 6.71 -2.02
C ALA A 423 41.46 8.09 -2.03
N SER A 424 41.26 8.89 -0.99
CA SER A 424 41.83 10.24 -0.88
C SER A 424 43.29 10.21 -0.43
N THR A 425 44.24 10.26 -1.38
CA THR A 425 45.67 10.37 -1.09
C THR A 425 46.08 11.80 -0.72
N SER A 426 46.29 12.07 0.57
CA SER A 426 46.82 13.36 1.05
C SER A 426 48.32 13.47 0.82
N LEU A 427 48.73 14.32 -0.13
CA LEU A 427 50.13 14.72 -0.31
C LEU A 427 50.43 16.02 0.46
N THR A 428 51.32 15.94 1.44
CA THR A 428 52.03 17.09 2.02
C THR A 428 53.50 16.75 2.16
N ASN A 429 54.37 17.54 1.52
CA ASN A 429 55.82 17.33 1.55
C ASN A 429 56.42 17.79 2.87
N MET A 430 57.34 16.99 3.42
CA MET A 430 58.24 17.42 4.50
C MET A 430 59.46 18.15 3.95
N LEU A 431 60.01 19.08 4.75
CA LEU A 431 61.38 19.59 4.64
C LEU A 431 61.86 20.06 6.02
N GLY A 432 63.09 19.66 6.43
CA GLY A 432 63.85 20.32 7.49
C GLY A 432 63.81 19.71 8.90
N SER A 433 64.73 18.77 9.15
CA SER A 433 65.69 18.66 10.29
C SER A 433 65.48 19.52 11.58
N ASN A 434 65.87 19.10 12.79
CA ASN A 434 66.97 18.18 13.17
C ASN A 434 66.99 17.78 14.69
N VAL A 435 67.89 16.85 15.07
CA VAL A 435 68.63 16.77 16.37
C VAL A 435 67.96 16.23 17.66
N THR A 436 68.39 15.01 18.07
CA THR A 436 68.56 14.44 19.45
C THR A 436 67.36 14.22 20.41
N ALA A 437 67.42 13.35 21.44
CA ALA A 437 68.13 12.07 21.68
C ALA A 437 67.71 11.48 23.06
N SER A 438 67.89 10.15 23.28
CA SER A 438 67.73 9.43 24.56
C SER A 438 66.28 9.32 25.09
N GLY A 439 65.85 8.28 25.80
CA GLY A 439 66.55 7.05 26.24
C GLY A 439 65.56 5.95 26.64
N ALA A 440 66.06 4.76 27.01
CA ALA A 440 65.24 3.57 27.22
C ALA A 440 64.80 3.35 28.69
N ALA A 441 63.64 2.71 28.87
CA ALA A 441 63.29 1.95 30.08
C ALA A 441 62.31 0.81 29.73
N THR A 442 62.40 -0.31 30.44
CA THR A 442 61.52 -1.49 30.28
C THR A 442 60.52 -1.59 31.43
N GLY A 443 59.33 -2.14 31.18
CA GLY A 443 58.36 -2.39 32.26
C GLY A 443 56.98 -2.88 31.81
N ASN A 444 56.70 -4.16 32.03
CA ASN A 444 55.36 -4.75 32.10
C ASN A 444 55.33 -5.53 33.43
N PRO A 445 54.27 -5.44 34.26
CA PRO A 445 53.32 -6.55 34.25
C PRO A 445 51.85 -6.22 34.63
N THR A 446 50.95 -7.08 34.14
CA THR A 446 49.69 -7.56 34.77
C THR A 446 48.53 -6.61 35.09
N ALA A 447 47.32 -7.12 34.86
CA ALA A 447 46.04 -6.54 35.31
C ALA A 447 45.41 -7.38 36.45
N PRO A 448 44.49 -6.81 37.26
CA PRO A 448 43.54 -7.55 38.09
C PRO A 448 42.15 -7.64 37.44
N ALA A 449 41.29 -8.52 37.97
CA ALA A 449 40.00 -8.89 37.37
C ALA A 449 38.76 -8.43 38.18
N SER A 450 37.57 -8.63 37.59
CA SER A 450 36.24 -8.35 38.16
C SER A 450 35.90 -9.16 39.42
N PRO A 451 35.02 -8.66 40.29
CA PRO A 451 34.28 -9.48 41.24
C PRO A 451 32.91 -9.93 40.67
N SER A 452 32.52 -11.15 41.01
CA SER A 452 31.15 -11.68 40.87
C SER A 452 30.69 -12.23 42.21
N VAL A 453 29.42 -12.02 42.59
CA VAL A 453 28.84 -12.59 43.83
C VAL A 453 27.47 -13.19 43.52
N GLN A 454 27.15 -14.31 44.18
CA GLN A 454 25.98 -15.14 43.91
C GLN A 454 24.81 -14.94 44.89
N ILE A 455 23.68 -15.56 44.55
CA ILE A 455 22.38 -15.57 45.24
C ILE A 455 22.47 -16.35 46.57
N SER A 456 21.65 -15.96 47.56
CA SER A 456 21.14 -16.87 48.60
C SER A 456 19.68 -16.55 48.93
N SER A 457 18.95 -17.50 49.52
CA SER A 457 17.49 -17.50 49.64
C SER A 457 16.97 -17.12 51.03
N GLY A 458 15.73 -16.62 51.08
CA GLY A 458 14.97 -16.34 52.31
C GLY A 458 13.48 -16.19 51.99
N ALA A 459 12.59 -16.60 52.91
CA ALA A 459 11.16 -16.78 52.61
C ALA A 459 10.22 -15.81 53.34
N ALA A 460 9.10 -15.53 52.66
CA ALA A 460 7.81 -14.98 53.09
C ALA A 460 7.59 -14.48 54.53
N THR A 461 6.97 -13.30 54.64
CA THR A 461 5.82 -13.11 55.55
C THR A 461 4.86 -12.06 54.99
N GLN A 462 3.60 -12.09 55.44
CA GLN A 462 2.49 -11.28 54.94
C GLN A 462 1.98 -10.36 56.06
N ALA A 463 1.73 -9.07 55.76
CA ALA A 463 1.08 -8.14 56.67
C ALA A 463 0.32 -7.06 55.88
N ALA A 464 -0.81 -6.57 56.41
CA ALA A 464 -1.69 -5.62 55.72
C ALA A 464 -1.95 -4.35 56.55
N SER A 465 -2.17 -3.23 55.87
CA SER A 465 -2.72 -1.96 56.38
C SER A 465 -3.11 -1.12 55.14
N SER A 466 -4.37 -0.94 54.71
CA SER A 466 -5.60 -0.41 55.33
C SER A 466 -5.51 1.07 55.77
N PHE A 467 -6.52 1.86 55.34
CA PHE A 467 -6.78 3.33 55.48
C PHE A 467 -6.50 4.18 54.22
N VAL A 468 -7.36 5.13 53.80
CA VAL A 468 -8.82 5.31 53.99
C VAL A 468 -9.38 6.25 52.89
N LEU A 469 -10.70 6.36 52.74
CA LEU A 469 -11.37 7.22 51.74
C LEU A 469 -11.07 8.72 51.91
N GLY A 470 -11.05 9.44 50.78
CA GLY A 470 -11.28 10.89 50.70
C GLY A 470 -11.99 11.22 49.39
N ALA A 471 -13.15 11.89 49.44
CA ALA A 471 -14.04 12.05 48.29
C ALA A 471 -14.49 13.51 48.06
N CYS A 472 -14.21 14.01 46.85
CA CYS A 472 -14.87 15.15 46.21
C CYS A 472 -15.04 14.80 44.72
N GLY A 473 -16.17 15.00 44.03
CA GLY A 473 -17.46 15.52 44.50
C GLY A 473 -17.84 16.85 43.87
N PHE A 474 -18.13 16.87 42.56
CA PHE A 474 -18.89 17.94 41.91
C PHE A 474 -19.79 17.38 40.80
N VAL A 475 -20.89 18.08 40.52
CA VAL A 475 -22.01 17.61 39.69
C VAL A 475 -22.39 18.67 38.66
N PHE A 476 -22.48 18.26 37.39
CA PHE A 476 -23.31 18.87 36.33
C PHE A 476 -23.64 17.74 35.34
N ALA A 477 -24.84 17.15 35.30
CA ALA A 477 -26.18 17.70 35.00
C ALA A 477 -26.42 17.91 33.50
N CYS A 478 -27.03 16.91 32.86
CA CYS A 478 -27.61 17.03 31.51
C CYS A 478 -28.95 17.76 31.56
N LEU A 479 -29.26 18.56 30.53
CA LEU A 479 -30.64 18.96 30.20
C LEU A 479 -30.71 19.48 28.75
N LEU A 480 -31.72 18.99 28.01
CA LEU A 480 -32.08 19.30 26.61
C LEU A 480 -31.08 18.81 25.54
#